data_AF-A0A4R1ENC2-F1
#
_entry.id   AF-A0A4R1ENC2-F1
#
_cell.length_a   1.000
_cell.length_b   1.000
_cell.length_c   1.000
_cell.angle_alpha   90.00
_cell.angle_beta   90.00
_cell.angle_gamma   90.00
#
_symmetry.space_group_name_H-M   'P 1'
#
loop_
_entity.id
_entity.type
_entity.pdbx_description
1 polymer ?
#
loop_
_entity_poly.entity_id
_entity_poly.type
_entity_poly.pdbx_seq_one_letter_code
_entity_poly.pdbx_strand_id
1 'polypeptide(L)'
;MSNEFNKFWKKMKSSKNYLKVGELKDFYSYTIWARNAFVGIWVKDENAFLISRYKVGDVPILRWEYHWDIGEPLGTAKPIQIIENCPYELKNTDDKAEEICRYLNDLEEKNPVVVGFNTLQDRRIAAIRFKQRLSGMKNWKDVEV
;
A
#
# COMPACT_ATOMS: atom_id res chain seq x y z
N MET A 1 -14.99 10.63 -2.30
CA MET A 1 -13.55 10.90 -2.54
C MET A 1 -13.38 12.41 -2.66
N SER A 2 -12.54 13.03 -1.83
CA SER A 2 -12.39 14.50 -1.80
C SER A 2 -11.78 15.02 -3.12
N ASN A 3 -12.03 16.29 -3.46
CA ASN A 3 -11.45 16.92 -4.65
C ASN A 3 -9.91 16.87 -4.63
N GLU A 4 -9.31 17.06 -3.45
CA GLU A 4 -7.85 17.07 -3.28
C GLU A 4 -7.21 15.70 -3.49
N PHE A 5 -7.85 14.62 -3.00
CA PHE A 5 -7.32 13.27 -3.23
C PHE A 5 -7.37 12.88 -4.72
N ASN A 6 -8.43 13.26 -5.43
CA ASN A 6 -8.52 13.06 -6.87
C ASN A 6 -7.43 13.82 -7.64
N LYS A 7 -7.13 15.07 -7.24
CA LYS A 7 -6.03 15.85 -7.81
C LYS A 7 -4.69 15.17 -7.56
N PHE A 8 -4.42 14.75 -6.32
CA PHE A 8 -3.22 14.00 -5.97
C PHE A 8 -3.07 12.74 -6.82
N TRP A 9 -4.12 11.94 -6.95
CA TRP A 9 -4.10 10.71 -7.74
C TRP A 9 -3.78 10.96 -9.21
N LYS A 10 -4.45 11.94 -9.83
CA LYS A 10 -4.19 12.33 -11.23
C LYS A 10 -2.76 12.82 -11.42
N LYS A 11 -2.26 13.65 -10.49
CA LYS A 11 -0.87 14.14 -10.50
C LYS A 11 0.12 12.98 -10.44
N MET A 12 -0.04 12.07 -9.48
CA MET A 12 0.90 10.96 -9.30
C MET A 12 0.90 9.99 -10.47
N LYS A 13 -0.25 9.78 -11.13
CA LYS A 13 -0.35 8.90 -12.30
C LYS A 13 0.63 9.28 -13.41
N SER A 14 0.68 10.57 -13.79
CA SER A 14 1.60 11.06 -14.84
C SER A 14 2.95 11.56 -14.31
N SER A 15 3.10 11.74 -12.99
CA SER A 15 4.33 12.25 -12.39
C SER A 15 5.52 11.33 -12.67
N LYS A 16 6.64 11.96 -13.05
CA LYS A 16 7.99 11.38 -13.04
C LYS A 16 8.80 11.79 -11.81
N ASN A 17 8.23 12.63 -10.94
CA ASN A 17 8.82 13.07 -9.69
C ASN A 17 8.46 12.06 -8.59
N TYR A 18 9.33 11.07 -8.44
CA TYR A 18 9.32 10.03 -7.41
C TYR A 18 10.76 9.53 -7.26
N LEU A 19 11.09 8.98 -6.09
CA LEU A 19 12.42 8.46 -5.81
C LEU A 19 12.73 7.27 -6.73
N LYS A 20 13.94 7.23 -7.26
CA LYS A 20 14.46 6.12 -8.07
C LYS A 20 15.02 5.03 -7.17
N VAL A 21 15.16 3.81 -7.71
CA VAL A 21 15.69 2.65 -6.97
C VAL A 21 17.01 2.98 -6.25
N GLY A 22 17.92 3.71 -6.91
CA GLY A 22 19.21 4.10 -6.33
C GLY A 22 19.14 5.12 -5.19
N GLU A 23 18.00 5.78 -4.98
CA GLU A 23 17.75 6.74 -3.90
C GLU A 23 17.10 6.07 -2.68
N LEU A 24 16.68 4.81 -2.81
CA LEU A 24 16.03 4.06 -1.75
C LEU A 24 17.07 3.39 -0.83
N LYS A 25 16.80 3.47 0.46
CA LYS A 25 17.58 2.83 1.52
C LYS A 25 16.87 1.55 1.91
N ASP A 26 17.62 0.46 1.93
CA ASP A 26 17.09 -0.84 2.30
C ASP A 26 16.55 -0.82 3.73
N PHE A 27 15.41 -1.47 3.95
CA PHE A 27 14.69 -1.49 5.23
C PHE A 27 14.29 -0.11 5.77
N TYR A 28 14.00 0.85 4.89
CA TYR A 28 13.34 2.10 5.26
C TYR A 28 11.88 2.12 4.82
N SER A 29 11.05 2.80 5.61
CA SER A 29 9.66 3.07 5.33
C SER A 29 9.51 4.35 4.51
N TYR A 30 8.58 4.35 3.57
CA TYR A 30 8.32 5.45 2.66
C TYR A 30 6.82 5.74 2.57
N THR A 31 6.46 7.00 2.33
CA THR A 31 5.18 7.28 1.67
C THR A 31 5.30 6.87 0.21
N ILE A 32 4.28 6.20 -0.30
CA ILE A 32 4.24 5.67 -1.66
C ILE A 32 2.90 6.03 -2.31
N TRP A 33 2.90 6.12 -3.63
CA TRP A 33 1.69 6.02 -4.43
C TRP A 33 1.61 4.62 -5.02
N ALA A 34 0.73 3.80 -4.46
CA ALA A 34 0.42 2.46 -4.95
C ALA A 34 -1.08 2.21 -4.90
N ARG A 35 -1.54 1.14 -5.56
CA ARG A 35 -2.97 0.82 -5.63
C ARG A 35 -3.56 0.38 -4.29
N ASN A 36 -2.78 -0.34 -3.49
CA ASN A 36 -3.29 -1.03 -2.31
C ASN A 36 -2.87 -0.41 -0.96
N ALA A 37 -1.91 0.51 -0.94
CA ALA A 37 -1.43 1.20 0.26
C ALA A 37 -0.71 2.51 -0.10
N PHE A 38 -0.53 3.40 0.88
CA PHE A 38 0.18 4.67 0.72
C PHE A 38 1.45 4.79 1.55
N VAL A 39 1.82 3.71 2.24
CA VAL A 39 3.13 3.53 2.84
C VAL A 39 3.64 2.12 2.57
N GLY A 40 4.96 1.95 2.58
CA GLY A 40 5.58 0.63 2.47
C GLY A 40 7.04 0.64 2.88
N ILE A 41 7.57 -0.53 3.23
CA ILE A 41 8.98 -0.72 3.56
C ILE A 41 9.71 -1.18 2.31
N TRP A 42 10.75 -0.45 1.89
CA TRP A 42 11.57 -0.86 0.76
C TRP A 42 12.44 -2.07 1.14
N VAL A 43 12.38 -3.11 0.32
CA VAL A 43 13.23 -4.30 0.41
C VAL A 43 14.01 -4.42 -0.89
N LYS A 44 15.31 -4.12 -0.81
CA LYS A 44 16.18 -3.99 -1.98
C LYS A 44 16.28 -5.28 -2.79
N ASP A 45 16.41 -6.41 -2.11
CA ASP A 45 16.56 -7.72 -2.76
C ASP A 45 15.30 -8.14 -3.54
N GLU A 46 14.12 -7.70 -3.08
CA GLU A 46 12.82 -7.94 -3.75
C GLU A 46 12.48 -6.89 -4.82
N ASN A 47 13.24 -5.78 -4.86
CA ASN A 47 12.90 -4.56 -5.62
C ASN A 47 11.45 -4.10 -5.42
N ALA A 48 10.94 -4.24 -4.19
CA ALA A 48 9.54 -4.04 -3.87
C ALA A 48 9.35 -3.39 -2.50
N PHE A 49 8.16 -2.83 -2.32
CA PHE A 49 7.65 -2.33 -1.06
C PHE A 49 6.79 -3.40 -0.39
N LEU A 50 7.10 -3.73 0.85
CA LEU A 50 6.22 -4.50 1.71
C LEU A 50 5.12 -3.58 2.25
N ILE A 51 3.86 -3.94 2.03
CA ILE A 51 2.69 -3.12 2.36
C ILE A 51 1.64 -3.91 3.17
N SER A 52 0.80 -3.17 3.91
CA SER A 52 -0.41 -3.69 4.57
C SER A 52 -1.62 -3.55 3.63
N ARG A 53 -2.10 -4.68 3.10
CA ARG A 53 -3.20 -4.71 2.13
C ARG A 53 -4.49 -5.20 2.76
N TYR A 54 -5.54 -4.37 2.63
CA TYR A 54 -6.93 -4.77 2.84
C TYR A 54 -7.53 -5.26 1.52
N LYS A 55 -7.75 -6.58 1.39
CA LYS A 55 -8.37 -7.18 0.19
C LYS A 55 -9.82 -7.59 0.43
N VAL A 56 -10.09 -8.34 1.52
CA VAL A 56 -11.43 -8.82 1.88
C VAL A 56 -11.57 -8.75 3.41
N GLY A 57 -12.58 -8.03 3.89
CA GLY A 57 -12.81 -7.86 5.32
C GLY A 57 -11.89 -6.84 5.97
N ASP A 58 -11.74 -6.96 7.28
CA ASP A 58 -11.05 -6.02 8.16
C ASP A 58 -9.69 -6.50 8.65
N VAL A 59 -9.23 -7.66 8.17
CA VAL A 59 -7.91 -8.21 8.47
C VAL A 59 -6.97 -7.93 7.29
N PRO A 60 -5.91 -7.11 7.48
CA PRO A 60 -4.91 -6.89 6.44
C PRO A 60 -3.95 -8.07 6.31
N ILE A 61 -3.30 -8.17 5.15
CA ILE A 61 -2.19 -9.10 4.90
C ILE A 61 -1.00 -8.34 4.33
N LEU A 62 0.20 -8.86 4.57
CA LEU A 62 1.41 -8.35 3.93
C LEU A 62 1.42 -8.69 2.45
N ARG A 63 1.82 -7.74 1.61
CA ARG A 63 1.95 -7.89 0.16
C ARG A 63 3.09 -7.04 -0.39
N TRP A 64 3.61 -7.47 -1.54
CA TRP A 64 4.59 -6.72 -2.32
C TRP A 64 3.93 -5.79 -3.33
N GLU A 65 4.47 -4.58 -3.44
CA GLU A 65 4.25 -3.64 -4.54
C GLU A 65 5.60 -3.28 -5.16
N TYR A 66 5.83 -3.65 -6.42
CA TYR A 66 7.11 -3.49 -7.07
C TYR A 66 7.39 -2.03 -7.44
N HIS A 67 8.67 -1.66 -7.44
CA HIS A 67 9.09 -0.32 -7.83
C HIS A 67 8.61 0.06 -9.24
N TRP A 68 8.13 1.29 -9.41
CA TRP A 68 7.57 1.78 -10.67
C TRP A 68 8.51 1.63 -11.88
N ASP A 69 9.82 1.82 -11.66
CA ASP A 69 10.83 1.72 -12.73
C ASP A 69 11.03 0.29 -13.28
N ILE A 70 10.48 -0.76 -12.64
CA ILE A 70 10.46 -2.10 -13.24
C ILE A 70 9.62 -2.11 -14.54
N GLY A 71 8.73 -1.14 -14.72
CA GLY A 71 7.93 -0.95 -15.92
C GLY A 71 6.65 -1.77 -15.90
N GLU A 72 5.71 -1.39 -16.77
CA GLU A 72 4.43 -2.09 -16.91
C GLU A 72 4.64 -3.52 -17.46
N PRO A 73 3.87 -4.52 -16.97
CA PRO A 73 2.76 -4.43 -16.03
C PRO A 73 3.16 -4.59 -14.55
N LEU A 74 4.47 -4.66 -14.27
CA LEU A 74 4.99 -5.10 -12.98
C LEU A 74 5.19 -3.95 -12.00
N GLY A 75 5.55 -2.75 -12.46
CA GLY A 75 5.75 -1.58 -11.61
C GLY A 75 4.44 -1.08 -11.01
N THR A 76 4.31 -1.13 -9.69
CA THR A 76 3.03 -0.83 -9.00
C THR A 76 3.12 0.21 -7.88
N ALA A 77 4.32 0.66 -7.51
CA ALA A 77 4.54 1.67 -6.48
C ALA A 77 5.53 2.77 -6.90
N LYS A 78 5.13 4.04 -6.75
CA LYS A 78 6.02 5.20 -6.84
C LYS A 78 6.38 5.69 -5.43
N PRO A 79 7.65 5.64 -5.01
CA PRO A 79 8.06 6.16 -3.72
C PRO A 79 8.14 7.69 -3.74
N ILE A 80 7.58 8.33 -2.71
CA ILE A 80 7.44 9.79 -2.66
C ILE A 80 8.45 10.38 -1.68
N GLN A 81 8.44 9.91 -0.43
CA GLN A 81 9.27 10.47 0.62
C GLN A 81 9.65 9.39 1.63
N ILE A 82 10.89 9.43 2.11
CA ILE A 82 11.37 8.59 3.22
C ILE A 82 10.71 9.02 4.54
N ILE A 83 10.32 8.07 5.37
CA ILE A 83 9.74 8.31 6.70
C ILE A 83 10.78 8.00 7.77
N GLU A 84 11.10 6.73 7.96
CA GLU A 84 11.97 6.25 9.04
C GLU A 84 12.58 4.87 8.70
N ASN A 85 13.54 4.43 9.50
CA ASN A 85 14.07 3.07 9.40
C ASN A 85 13.04 2.08 9.97
N CYS A 86 12.84 0.96 9.29
CA CYS A 86 11.97 -0.12 9.73
C CYS A 86 12.59 -0.80 10.96
N PRO A 87 11.86 -0.97 12.07
CA PRO A 87 12.38 -1.60 13.28
C PRO A 87 12.40 -3.14 13.20
N TYR A 88 11.94 -3.73 12.09
CA TYR A 88 11.79 -5.17 11.93
C TYR A 88 12.85 -5.76 11.00
N GLU A 89 13.39 -6.91 11.39
CA GLU A 89 14.10 -7.79 10.47
C GLU A 89 13.11 -8.54 9.57
N LEU A 90 13.25 -8.41 8.25
CA LEU A 90 12.27 -8.92 7.28
C LEU A 90 12.64 -10.30 6.68
N LYS A 91 13.50 -11.08 7.34
CA LYS A 91 13.94 -12.40 6.84
C LYS A 91 12.88 -13.51 6.98
N ASN A 92 11.86 -13.30 7.81
CA ASN A 92 10.65 -14.13 7.89
C ASN A 92 9.46 -13.26 8.32
N THR A 93 8.73 -12.73 7.36
CA THR A 93 7.63 -11.79 7.65
C THR A 93 6.41 -12.48 8.24
N ASP A 94 6.25 -13.79 8.07
CA ASP A 94 5.02 -14.51 8.45
C ASP A 94 4.82 -14.53 9.97
N ASP A 95 5.89 -14.76 10.74
CA ASP A 95 5.84 -14.80 12.21
C ASP A 95 5.48 -13.44 12.82
N LYS A 96 5.77 -12.35 12.11
CA LYS A 96 5.55 -10.96 12.56
C LYS A 96 4.51 -10.23 11.70
N ALA A 97 3.73 -10.96 10.90
CA ALA A 97 2.89 -10.35 9.88
C ALA A 97 1.87 -9.37 10.47
N GLU A 98 1.29 -9.72 11.63
CA GLU A 98 0.34 -8.85 12.32
C GLU A 98 1.01 -7.58 12.85
N GLU A 99 2.19 -7.69 13.46
CA GLU A 99 2.95 -6.56 14.00
C GLU A 99 3.38 -5.61 12.88
N ILE A 100 3.90 -6.15 11.78
CA ILE A 100 4.31 -5.36 10.62
C ILE A 100 3.09 -4.67 9.96
N CYS A 101 1.96 -5.37 9.84
CA CYS A 101 0.72 -4.76 9.35
C CYS A 101 0.27 -3.59 10.26
N ARG A 102 0.36 -3.77 11.58
CA ARG A 102 0.01 -2.72 12.55
C ARG A 102 0.95 -1.52 12.43
N TYR A 103 2.25 -1.76 12.34
CA TYR A 103 3.26 -0.74 12.10
C TYR A 103 2.99 0.06 10.81
N LEU A 104 2.73 -0.64 9.70
CA LEU A 104 2.42 0.00 8.42
C LEU A 104 1.12 0.80 8.47
N ASN A 105 0.10 0.31 9.17
CA ASN A 105 -1.16 1.04 9.35
C ASN A 105 -0.94 2.33 10.17
N ASP A 106 -0.21 2.24 11.28
CA ASP A 106 0.13 3.41 12.11
C ASP A 106 0.94 4.44 11.32
N LEU A 107 1.86 4.00 10.47
CA LEU A 107 2.61 4.88 9.58
C LEU A 107 1.71 5.59 8.57
N GLU A 108 0.77 4.89 7.92
CA GLU A 108 -0.12 5.51 6.94
C GLU A 108 -1.02 6.56 7.57
N GLU A 109 -1.52 6.31 8.78
CA GLU A 109 -2.35 7.27 9.51
C GLU A 109 -1.56 8.51 9.94
N LYS A 110 -0.31 8.34 10.38
CA LYS A 110 0.58 9.45 10.77
C LYS A 110 1.15 10.24 9.59
N ASN A 111 1.23 9.64 8.40
CA ASN A 111 1.85 10.22 7.22
C ASN A 111 0.88 10.26 6.02
N PRO A 112 -0.23 11.01 6.12
CA PRO A 112 -1.22 11.05 5.06
C PRO A 112 -0.64 11.72 3.80
N VAL A 113 -0.81 11.09 2.65
CA VAL A 113 -0.38 11.66 1.35
C VAL A 113 -1.18 12.89 0.93
N VAL A 114 -2.35 13.09 1.53
CA VAL A 114 -3.18 14.29 1.41
C VAL A 114 -3.68 14.66 2.80
N VAL A 115 -3.37 15.88 3.25
CA VAL A 115 -3.76 16.38 4.59
C VAL A 115 -5.28 16.25 4.79
N GLY A 116 -5.67 15.71 5.94
CA GLY A 116 -7.07 15.49 6.30
C GLY A 116 -7.75 14.31 5.61
N PHE A 117 -6.99 13.46 4.88
CA PHE A 117 -7.53 12.29 4.20
C PHE A 117 -6.95 10.99 4.77
N ASN A 118 -7.80 10.16 5.39
CA ASN A 118 -7.41 8.88 5.98
C ASN A 118 -7.58 7.75 4.95
N THR A 119 -6.53 7.49 4.17
CA THR A 119 -6.54 6.42 3.16
C THR A 119 -6.65 5.02 3.77
N LEU A 120 -6.13 4.81 4.97
CA LEU A 120 -6.21 3.54 5.69
C LEU A 120 -7.67 3.18 5.98
N GLN A 121 -8.42 4.12 6.56
CA GLN A 121 -9.83 3.92 6.88
C GLN A 121 -10.66 3.65 5.62
N ASP A 122 -10.41 4.40 4.54
CA ASP A 122 -11.11 4.21 3.26
C ASP A 122 -10.85 2.82 2.66
N ARG A 123 -9.59 2.36 2.63
CA ARG A 123 -9.23 1.02 2.13
C ARG A 123 -9.85 -0.08 2.99
N ARG A 124 -9.84 0.07 4.32
CA ARG A 124 -10.47 -0.87 5.26
C ARG A 124 -11.98 -0.95 5.07
N ILE A 125 -12.67 0.18 4.98
CA ILE A 125 -14.12 0.23 4.74
C ILE A 125 -14.46 -0.42 3.39
N ALA A 126 -13.68 -0.16 2.35
CA ALA A 126 -13.88 -0.77 1.03
C ALA A 126 -13.79 -2.30 1.09
N ALA A 127 -12.81 -2.85 1.82
CA ALA A 127 -12.64 -4.29 1.98
C ALA A 127 -13.75 -4.94 2.83
N ILE A 128 -14.24 -4.27 3.88
CA ILE A 128 -15.40 -4.71 4.67
C ILE A 128 -16.65 -4.76 3.79
N ARG A 129 -16.93 -3.69 3.03
CA ARG A 129 -18.07 -3.65 2.09
C ARG A 129 -17.95 -4.73 1.03
N PHE A 130 -16.74 -5.03 0.57
CA PHE A 130 -16.52 -6.13 -0.37
C PHE A 130 -16.86 -7.49 0.26
N LYS A 131 -16.43 -7.75 1.50
CA LYS A 131 -16.81 -8.97 2.25
C LYS A 131 -18.34 -9.09 2.42
N GLN A 132 -19.01 -8.00 2.75
CA GLN A 132 -20.48 -7.96 2.88
C GLN A 132 -21.20 -8.28 1.57
N ARG A 133 -20.71 -7.76 0.43
CA ARG A 133 -21.25 -8.10 -0.90
C ARG A 133 -21.07 -9.58 -1.20
N LEU A 134 -19.92 -10.16 -0.90
CA LEU A 134 -19.68 -11.60 -1.09
C LEU A 134 -20.58 -12.46 -0.20
N SER A 135 -20.84 -12.07 1.05
CA SER A 135 -21.76 -12.82 1.93
C SER A 135 -23.24 -12.67 1.55
N GLY A 136 -23.60 -11.56 0.89
CA GLY A 136 -24.95 -11.36 0.34
C GLY A 136 -25.15 -12.04 -1.02
N MET A 137 -24.08 -12.37 -1.73
CA MET A 137 -24.09 -13.17 -2.95
C MET A 137 -24.27 -14.65 -2.60
N LYS A 138 -25.52 -15.13 -2.67
CA LYS A 138 -25.88 -16.53 -2.40
C LYS A 138 -25.25 -17.56 -3.36
N ASN A 139 -24.60 -17.16 -4.45
CA ASN A 139 -23.87 -18.06 -5.36
C ASN A 139 -22.70 -17.33 -6.03
N TRP A 140 -21.49 -17.86 -5.87
CA TRP A 140 -20.26 -17.34 -6.47
C TRP A 140 -20.15 -17.63 -7.99
N LYS A 141 -21.11 -18.37 -8.55
CA LYS A 141 -21.15 -18.75 -9.97
C LYS A 141 -21.61 -17.62 -10.91
N ASP A 142 -22.13 -16.51 -10.38
CA ASP A 142 -22.73 -15.44 -11.18
C ASP A 142 -21.82 -14.22 -11.38
N VAL A 143 -20.52 -14.32 -11.06
CA VAL A 143 -19.55 -13.23 -11.24
C VAL A 143 -18.48 -13.67 -12.25
N GLU A 144 -18.80 -13.56 -13.54
CA GLU A 144 -17.79 -13.56 -14.59
C GLU A 144 -16.99 -12.25 -14.56
N VAL A 145 -15.69 -12.38 -14.82
CA VAL A 145 -14.63 -11.36 -14.74
C VAL A 145 -14.66 -10.40 -15.92
#